data_AF-A0A961W5J6-F1
#
_entry.id   AF-A0A961W5J6-F1
#
_cell.length_a   1.000
_cell.length_b   1.000
_cell.length_c   1.000
_cell.angle_alpha   90.00
_cell.angle_beta   90.00
_cell.angle_gamma   90.00
#
_symmetry.space_group_name_H-M   'P 1'
#
loop_
_entity.id
_entity.type
_entity.pdbx_description
1 polymer ?
#
loop_
_entity_poly.entity_id
_entity_poly.type
_entity_poly.pdbx_seq_one_letter_code
_entity_poly.pdbx_strand_id
1 'polypeptide(L)'
;MTVLHLDFESFSAVELRKTGVYVYAAHPTTDIWCMAYAFDDEPVQVWAPGDPIPNDIVEHVLTGGLCVGHNAQFERVIWHYILGPRYGFPEPHVTQWRCTMAMAYSMGLPGSLEMAAPAAGIDLAKDMVGRRLMLQMAKPRKTKFAAWYLATIDKLQRETSWQDIPFDAEVDSDTDADGWQSFRLPGGRKFVDIQWWNTDEKVERLVAYCKVDVEVERRLEKRLKPLKKSELALWHLDQVINDRGVLVDQELAEAARRIVEIAEQKLDARMAQVTNYEVIACSNRNQIIEFMRLRGVDANSIAKDQLEELLAPDSGIPDDVREVLVLRREAAKASVAKIDALQRGASPEDNRAKGLLQFHAASTGRWCLAEGTPVLVKRGDAIREVSIESVLRSDFVWDGGEWVAHEGVVFSGVKDVIEHDGVTATADHHVWVSAVEKISLSEASARGVPLWRGSRNPT
;
A
#
# COMPACT_ATOMS: atom_id res chain seq x y z
N MET A 1 -26.12 7.84 -20.07
CA MET A 1 -25.44 8.92 -19.33
C MET A 1 -24.03 8.87 -19.83
N THR A 2 -23.49 9.98 -20.32
CA THR A 2 -22.12 10.05 -20.82
C THR A 2 -21.14 9.72 -19.70
N VAL A 3 -20.09 8.98 -20.04
CA VAL A 3 -19.06 8.49 -19.11
C VAL A 3 -17.69 8.95 -19.61
N LEU A 4 -16.89 9.50 -18.70
CA LEU A 4 -15.48 9.85 -18.94
C LEU A 4 -14.60 8.74 -18.37
N HIS A 5 -13.92 7.98 -19.23
CA HIS A 5 -12.87 7.04 -18.83
C HIS A 5 -11.54 7.74 -18.89
N LEU A 6 -10.67 7.50 -17.91
CA LEU A 6 -9.38 8.17 -17.83
C LEU A 6 -8.33 7.37 -17.08
N ASP A 7 -7.08 7.63 -17.43
CA ASP A 7 -5.89 7.10 -16.77
C ASP A 7 -4.80 8.18 -16.72
N PHE A 8 -3.93 8.10 -15.71
CA PHE A 8 -2.84 9.05 -15.50
C PHE A 8 -1.50 8.34 -15.49
N GLU A 9 -0.54 8.93 -16.19
CA GLU A 9 0.86 8.57 -16.04
C GLU A 9 1.58 9.63 -15.21
N SER A 10 2.02 9.27 -14.01
CA SER A 10 2.65 10.19 -13.05
C SER A 10 4.11 9.85 -12.74
N PHE A 11 4.84 10.83 -12.22
CA PHE A 11 6.19 10.65 -11.73
C PHE A 11 6.39 11.36 -10.40
N SER A 12 7.32 10.85 -9.58
CA SER A 12 7.73 11.51 -8.34
C SER A 12 9.11 11.06 -7.90
N ALA A 13 9.76 11.86 -7.05
CA ALA A 13 10.99 11.45 -6.37
C ALA A 13 10.71 10.45 -5.24
N VAL A 14 9.50 10.44 -4.69
CA VAL A 14 9.12 9.51 -3.61
C VAL A 14 8.53 8.23 -4.15
N GLU A 15 8.77 7.13 -3.43
CA GLU A 15 8.29 5.82 -3.83
C GLU A 15 6.85 5.59 -3.35
N LEU A 16 5.90 5.55 -4.29
CA LEU A 16 4.47 5.31 -4.03
C LEU A 16 4.21 4.13 -3.07
N ARG A 17 4.95 3.02 -3.21
CA ARG A 17 4.78 1.82 -2.36
C ARG A 17 5.22 2.01 -0.90
N LYS A 18 6.09 2.99 -0.64
CA LYS A 18 6.62 3.27 0.70
C LYS A 18 5.82 4.36 1.42
N THR A 19 5.34 5.35 0.66
CA THR A 19 4.69 6.54 1.20
C THR A 19 3.16 6.50 1.08
N GLY A 20 2.62 5.64 0.21
CA GLY A 20 1.21 5.66 -0.14
C GLY A 20 0.86 6.79 -1.11
N VAL A 21 -0.35 6.75 -1.66
CA VAL A 21 -0.78 7.62 -2.77
C VAL A 21 -0.95 9.09 -2.38
N TYR A 22 -1.39 9.37 -1.15
CA TYR A 22 -1.62 10.75 -0.71
C TYR A 22 -0.31 11.52 -0.54
N VAL A 23 0.65 10.92 0.17
CA VAL A 23 1.99 11.49 0.35
C VAL A 23 2.71 11.58 -1.01
N TYR A 24 2.54 10.56 -1.87
CA TYR A 24 3.04 10.61 -3.23
C TYR A 24 2.45 11.78 -4.02
N ALA A 25 1.13 11.94 -4.10
CA ALA A 25 0.49 12.98 -4.91
C ALA A 25 0.75 14.40 -4.36
N ALA A 26 0.77 14.57 -3.04
CA ALA A 26 1.04 15.85 -2.39
C ALA A 26 2.52 16.28 -2.49
N HIS A 27 3.42 15.36 -2.84
CA HIS A 27 4.84 15.66 -2.84
C HIS A 27 5.19 16.72 -3.91
N PRO A 28 6.04 17.72 -3.61
CA PRO A 28 6.29 18.84 -4.53
C PRO A 28 6.96 18.41 -5.83
N THR A 29 7.68 17.28 -5.85
CA THR A 29 8.28 16.72 -7.07
C THR A 29 7.32 15.89 -7.91
N THR A 30 6.10 15.64 -7.43
CA THR A 30 5.14 14.81 -8.14
C THR A 30 4.43 15.63 -9.19
N ASP A 31 4.32 15.09 -10.41
CA ASP A 31 3.49 15.64 -11.48
C ASP A 31 3.08 14.51 -12.44
N ILE A 32 2.35 14.86 -13.49
CA ILE A 32 1.93 13.92 -14.53
C ILE A 32 2.62 14.15 -15.86
N TRP A 33 2.90 13.07 -16.58
CA TRP A 33 3.31 13.11 -17.99
C TRP A 33 2.11 13.39 -18.89
N CYS A 34 0.99 12.73 -18.62
CA CYS A 34 -0.23 12.89 -19.39
C CYS A 34 -1.45 12.29 -18.67
N MET A 35 -2.64 12.70 -19.13
CA MET A 35 -3.92 12.06 -18.89
C MET A 35 -4.44 11.53 -20.22
N ALA A 36 -4.61 10.22 -20.37
CA ALA A 36 -5.39 9.65 -21.46
C ALA A 36 -6.85 9.60 -21.04
N TYR A 37 -7.76 9.91 -21.95
CA TYR A 37 -9.19 9.91 -21.66
C TYR A 37 -10.06 9.62 -22.89
N ALA A 38 -11.29 9.18 -22.66
CA ALA A 38 -12.30 9.04 -23.70
C ALA A 38 -13.70 9.23 -23.12
N PHE A 39 -14.59 9.83 -23.90
CA PHE A 39 -16.02 9.85 -23.61
C PHE A 39 -16.71 8.65 -24.26
N ASP A 40 -17.45 7.87 -23.48
CA ASP A 40 -18.25 6.73 -23.95
C ASP A 40 -17.50 5.79 -24.92
N ASP A 41 -17.82 5.86 -26.21
CA ASP A 41 -17.27 5.06 -27.32
C ASP A 41 -16.34 5.85 -28.26
N GLU A 42 -16.00 7.09 -27.90
CA GLU A 42 -15.14 7.96 -28.69
C GLU A 42 -13.67 7.51 -28.69
N PRO A 43 -12.87 7.98 -29.67
CA PRO A 43 -11.42 7.74 -29.70
C PRO A 43 -10.74 8.29 -28.44
N VAL A 44 -9.74 7.55 -27.94
CA VAL A 44 -8.93 7.99 -26.79
C VAL A 44 -8.11 9.22 -27.18
N GLN A 45 -8.35 10.30 -26.45
CA GLN A 45 -7.61 11.56 -26.50
C GLN A 45 -6.58 11.61 -25.37
N VAL A 46 -5.64 12.55 -25.47
CA VAL A 46 -4.62 12.77 -24.44
C VAL A 46 -4.51 14.26 -24.18
N TRP A 47 -4.39 14.60 -22.90
CA TRP A 47 -4.00 15.91 -22.43
C TRP A 47 -2.65 15.80 -21.72
N ALA A 48 -1.74 16.73 -21.97
CA ALA A 48 -0.46 16.84 -21.26
C ALA A 48 -0.29 18.25 -20.67
N PRO A 49 0.52 18.41 -19.61
CA PRO A 49 0.89 19.72 -19.10
C PRO A 49 1.37 20.67 -20.22
N GLY A 50 0.73 21.83 -20.33
CA GLY A 50 0.96 22.81 -21.40
C GLY A 50 -0.16 22.87 -22.44
N ASP A 51 -0.96 21.81 -22.57
CA ASP A 51 -2.17 21.83 -23.39
C ASP A 51 -3.29 22.62 -22.71
N PRO A 52 -4.17 23.31 -23.47
CA PRO A 52 -5.36 23.93 -22.91
C PRO A 52 -6.26 22.86 -22.29
N ILE A 53 -6.87 23.18 -21.14
CA ILE A 53 -7.82 22.29 -20.46
C ILE A 53 -9.00 22.01 -21.42
N PRO A 54 -9.35 20.73 -21.67
CA PRO A 54 -10.48 20.40 -22.52
C PRO A 54 -11.82 20.87 -21.92
N ASN A 55 -12.56 21.71 -22.66
CA ASN A 55 -13.82 22.30 -22.19
C ASN A 55 -14.91 21.25 -21.93
N ASP A 56 -14.91 20.17 -22.71
CA ASP A 56 -15.82 19.03 -22.55
C ASP A 56 -15.61 18.31 -21.22
N ILE A 57 -14.36 18.12 -20.77
CA ILE A 57 -14.05 17.61 -19.43
C ILE A 57 -14.54 18.58 -18.36
N VAL A 58 -14.29 19.88 -18.53
CA VAL A 58 -14.73 20.90 -17.57
C VAL A 58 -16.26 20.88 -17.40
N GLU A 59 -16.99 20.92 -18.51
CA GLU A 59 -18.45 20.86 -18.52
C GLU A 59 -18.97 19.56 -17.91
N HIS A 60 -18.38 18.43 -18.29
CA HIS A 60 -18.77 17.12 -17.76
C HIS A 60 -18.61 17.03 -16.26
N VAL A 61 -17.47 17.48 -15.72
CA VAL A 61 -17.23 17.47 -14.27
C VAL A 61 -18.18 18.40 -13.54
N LEU A 62 -18.35 19.65 -14.00
CA LEU A 62 -19.20 20.65 -13.36
C LEU A 62 -20.69 20.28 -13.40
N THR A 63 -21.13 19.50 -14.38
CA THR A 63 -22.51 19.04 -14.52
C THR A 63 -22.80 17.71 -13.80
N GLY A 64 -21.82 17.17 -13.08
CA GLY A 64 -21.99 15.93 -12.31
C GLY A 64 -21.84 14.65 -13.13
N GLY A 65 -21.18 14.72 -14.28
CA GLY A 65 -20.89 13.58 -15.16
C GLY A 65 -20.07 12.48 -14.47
N LEU A 66 -20.19 11.25 -14.95
CA LEU A 66 -19.51 10.10 -14.35
C LEU A 66 -18.07 10.00 -14.84
N CYS A 67 -17.13 9.78 -13.92
CA CYS A 67 -15.72 9.49 -14.20
C CYS A 67 -15.43 8.03 -13.83
N VAL A 68 -14.68 7.34 -14.68
CA VAL A 68 -14.32 5.92 -14.49
C VAL A 68 -12.82 5.79 -14.65
N GLY A 69 -12.21 5.12 -13.67
CA GLY A 69 -10.79 4.78 -13.70
C GLY A 69 -10.56 3.35 -13.16
N HIS A 70 -9.49 2.71 -13.61
CA HIS A 70 -9.03 1.45 -13.04
C HIS A 70 -8.11 1.71 -11.85
N ASN A 71 -8.60 1.41 -10.64
CA ASN A 71 -8.03 1.87 -9.36
C ASN A 71 -8.33 3.34 -9.02
N ALA A 72 -9.55 3.81 -9.30
CA ALA A 72 -10.06 5.19 -9.13
C ALA A 72 -9.68 5.95 -7.83
N GLN A 73 -9.17 5.28 -6.79
CA GLN A 73 -8.51 5.96 -5.67
C GLN A 73 -7.28 6.75 -6.13
N PHE A 74 -6.45 6.15 -6.97
CA PHE A 74 -5.25 6.78 -7.48
C PHE A 74 -5.58 7.99 -8.35
N GLU A 75 -6.47 7.83 -9.32
CA GLU A 75 -6.86 8.87 -10.26
C GLU A 75 -7.52 10.04 -9.53
N ARG A 76 -8.38 9.77 -8.54
CA ARG A 76 -9.01 10.82 -7.73
C ARG A 76 -7.98 11.61 -6.91
N VAL A 77 -7.00 10.93 -6.31
CA VAL A 77 -5.97 11.58 -5.50
C VAL A 77 -5.01 12.39 -6.37
N ILE A 78 -4.64 11.90 -7.56
CA ILE A 78 -3.88 12.69 -8.54
C ILE A 78 -4.69 13.91 -9.01
N TRP A 79 -5.98 13.75 -9.28
CA TRP A 79 -6.85 14.87 -9.63
C TRP A 79 -6.84 15.96 -8.56
N HIS A 80 -7.05 15.55 -7.31
CA HIS A 80 -7.16 16.43 -6.15
C HIS A 80 -5.88 17.23 -5.88
N TYR A 81 -4.72 16.57 -5.90
CA TYR A 81 -3.45 17.19 -5.52
C TYR A 81 -2.72 17.86 -6.69
N ILE A 82 -3.00 17.45 -7.94
CA ILE A 82 -2.27 17.90 -9.12
C ILE A 82 -3.18 18.68 -10.08
N LEU A 83 -4.20 18.05 -10.66
CA LEU A 83 -4.98 18.64 -11.76
C LEU A 83 -5.74 19.89 -11.34
N GLY A 84 -6.41 19.86 -10.18
CA GLY A 84 -7.10 21.02 -9.65
C GLY A 84 -6.14 22.16 -9.28
N PRO A 85 -5.23 21.96 -8.30
CA PRO A 85 -4.38 23.02 -7.78
C PRO A 85 -3.36 23.58 -8.78
N ARG A 86 -2.78 22.74 -9.65
CA ARG A 86 -1.70 23.17 -10.55
C ARG A 86 -2.18 23.58 -11.92
N TYR A 87 -3.19 22.87 -12.44
CA TYR A 87 -3.64 23.06 -13.82
C TYR A 87 -5.03 23.69 -13.91
N GLY A 88 -5.77 23.82 -12.82
CA GLY A 88 -7.05 24.52 -12.78
C GLY A 88 -8.26 23.70 -13.24
N PHE A 89 -8.15 22.36 -13.28
CA PHE A 89 -9.31 21.51 -13.56
C PHE A 89 -10.36 21.65 -12.43
N PRO A 90 -11.67 21.60 -12.73
CA PRO A 90 -12.68 21.45 -11.69
C PRO A 90 -12.53 20.09 -11.00
N GLU A 91 -12.87 20.03 -9.71
CA GLU A 91 -12.78 18.81 -8.89
C GLU A 91 -14.06 17.95 -9.03
N PRO A 92 -13.98 16.70 -9.51
CA PRO A 92 -15.12 15.79 -9.54
C PRO A 92 -15.47 15.33 -8.12
N HIS A 93 -16.75 15.43 -7.77
CA HIS A 93 -17.24 14.94 -6.49
C HIS A 93 -17.04 13.42 -6.37
N VAL A 94 -16.78 12.91 -5.16
CA VAL A 94 -16.53 11.47 -4.93
C VAL A 94 -17.62 10.56 -5.53
N THR A 95 -18.87 11.02 -5.56
CA THR A 95 -19.99 10.25 -6.12
C THR A 95 -19.99 10.14 -7.65
N GLN A 96 -19.23 10.99 -8.35
CA GLN A 96 -19.03 10.93 -9.80
C GLN A 96 -18.14 9.75 -10.20
N TRP A 97 -17.30 9.25 -9.29
CA TRP A 97 -16.33 8.21 -9.60
C TRP A 97 -16.92 6.78 -9.59
N ARG A 98 -16.46 5.95 -10.53
CA ARG A 98 -16.57 4.49 -10.53
C ARG A 98 -15.18 3.87 -10.70
N CYS A 99 -15.01 2.70 -10.10
CA CYS A 99 -13.73 2.00 -10.11
C CYS A 99 -13.90 0.61 -10.73
N THR A 100 -13.28 0.39 -11.89
CA THR A 100 -13.35 -0.93 -12.56
C THR A 100 -12.61 -2.01 -11.77
N MET A 101 -11.57 -1.66 -11.00
CA MET A 101 -10.93 -2.59 -10.04
C MET A 101 -11.91 -3.02 -8.93
N ALA A 102 -12.69 -2.09 -8.36
CA ALA A 102 -13.68 -2.43 -7.34
C ALA A 102 -14.82 -3.31 -7.90
N MET A 103 -15.26 -3.02 -9.12
CA MET A 103 -16.22 -3.85 -9.85
C MET A 103 -15.66 -5.26 -10.11
N ALA A 104 -14.40 -5.39 -10.52
CA ALA A 104 -13.73 -6.68 -10.69
C ALA A 104 -13.70 -7.47 -9.37
N TYR A 105 -13.31 -6.83 -8.26
CA TYR A 105 -13.32 -7.47 -6.95
C TYR A 105 -14.69 -7.95 -6.49
N SER A 106 -15.76 -7.17 -6.75
CA SER A 106 -17.13 -7.58 -6.43
C SER A 106 -17.57 -8.85 -7.17
N MET A 107 -16.92 -9.15 -8.30
CA MET A 107 -17.16 -10.34 -9.11
C MET A 107 -16.17 -11.47 -8.79
N GLY A 108 -15.30 -11.31 -7.80
CA GLY A 108 -14.25 -12.26 -7.47
C GLY A 108 -13.13 -12.36 -8.52
N LEU A 109 -13.01 -11.35 -9.38
CA LEU A 109 -11.94 -11.27 -10.39
C LEU A 109 -10.66 -10.66 -9.78
N PRO A 110 -9.49 -10.89 -10.39
CA PRO A 110 -8.26 -10.23 -10.00
C PRO A 110 -8.37 -8.70 -10.05
N GLY A 111 -7.60 -8.01 -9.21
CA GLY A 111 -7.65 -6.54 -9.11
C GLY A 111 -6.85 -5.79 -10.17
N SER A 112 -5.70 -6.32 -10.61
CA SER A 112 -4.87 -5.63 -11.59
C SER A 112 -5.44 -5.75 -13.01
N LEU A 113 -5.38 -4.68 -13.80
CA LEU A 113 -5.87 -4.66 -15.19
C LEU A 113 -5.29 -5.80 -16.03
N GLU A 114 -3.98 -6.07 -15.89
CA GLU A 114 -3.25 -7.16 -16.56
C GLU A 114 -3.87 -8.55 -16.31
N MET A 115 -4.50 -8.75 -15.15
CA MET A 115 -5.10 -10.02 -14.76
C MET A 115 -6.62 -10.02 -14.89
N ALA A 116 -7.26 -8.88 -14.64
CA ALA A 116 -8.71 -8.71 -14.73
C ALA A 116 -9.20 -8.79 -16.18
N ALA A 117 -8.51 -8.15 -17.12
CA ALA A 117 -8.91 -8.13 -18.52
C ALA A 117 -8.91 -9.55 -19.15
N PRO A 118 -7.84 -10.36 -19.07
CA PRO A 118 -7.89 -11.74 -19.53
C PRO A 118 -8.93 -12.59 -18.81
N ALA A 119 -9.10 -12.42 -17.50
CA ALA A 119 -10.13 -13.14 -16.73
C ALA A 119 -11.56 -12.81 -17.18
N ALA A 120 -11.79 -11.60 -17.71
CA ALA A 120 -13.05 -11.17 -18.31
C ALA A 120 -13.18 -11.55 -19.81
N GLY A 121 -12.22 -12.30 -20.36
CA GLY A 121 -12.20 -12.73 -21.76
C GLY A 121 -11.85 -11.60 -22.73
N ILE A 122 -11.00 -10.67 -22.31
CA ILE A 122 -10.41 -9.63 -23.16
C ILE A 122 -8.97 -10.03 -23.48
N ASP A 123 -8.69 -10.20 -24.76
CA ASP A 123 -7.33 -10.50 -25.22
C ASP A 123 -6.45 -9.26 -25.05
N LEU A 124 -5.66 -9.27 -23.98
CA LEU A 124 -4.66 -8.26 -23.70
C LEU A 124 -3.26 -8.85 -23.95
N ALA A 125 -2.59 -8.35 -24.98
CA ALA A 125 -1.18 -8.65 -25.18
C ALA A 125 -0.36 -7.96 -24.09
N LYS A 126 0.47 -8.72 -23.36
CA LYS A 126 1.36 -8.16 -22.33
C LYS A 126 2.41 -7.25 -22.97
N ASP A 127 2.23 -5.93 -22.86
CA ASP A 127 3.28 -4.97 -23.20
C ASP A 127 4.29 -4.82 -22.05
N MET A 128 5.15 -5.84 -21.92
CA MET A 128 6.20 -5.86 -20.91
C MET A 128 7.21 -4.71 -21.08
N VAL A 129 7.38 -4.20 -22.30
CA VAL A 129 8.30 -3.10 -22.60
C VAL A 129 7.69 -1.77 -22.16
N GLY A 130 6.43 -1.50 -22.52
CA GLY A 130 5.67 -0.34 -22.07
C GLY A 130 5.58 -0.27 -20.55
N ARG A 131 5.19 -1.37 -19.89
CA ARG A 131 5.15 -1.45 -18.42
C ARG A 131 6.51 -1.15 -17.76
N ARG A 132 7.60 -1.67 -18.32
CA ARG A 132 8.95 -1.41 -17.80
C ARG A 132 9.34 0.06 -17.98
N LEU A 133 8.99 0.64 -19.12
CA LEU A 133 9.24 2.05 -19.40
C LEU A 133 8.45 2.96 -18.46
N MET A 134 7.15 2.71 -18.26
CA MET A 134 6.32 3.43 -17.30
C MET A 134 6.94 3.41 -15.91
N LEU A 135 7.29 2.23 -15.39
CA LEU A 135 7.91 2.10 -14.06
C LEU A 135 9.25 2.82 -13.95
N GLN A 136 9.98 2.96 -15.07
CA GLN A 136 11.22 3.74 -15.13
C GLN A 136 10.92 5.24 -15.13
N MET A 137 9.96 5.70 -15.93
CA MET A 137 9.59 7.11 -16.08
C MET A 137 8.85 7.68 -14.88
N ALA A 138 8.24 6.83 -14.05
CA ALA A 138 7.62 7.22 -12.78
C ALA A 138 8.63 7.65 -11.70
N LYS A 139 9.94 7.54 -11.96
CA LYS A 139 11.03 7.78 -11.01
C LYS A 139 12.12 8.69 -11.60
N PRO A 140 12.92 9.36 -10.75
CA PRO A 140 14.05 10.16 -11.22
C PRO A 140 15.06 9.32 -12.01
N ARG A 141 15.66 9.92 -13.04
CA ARG A 141 16.81 9.35 -13.77
C ARG A 141 18.10 9.60 -13.02
N LYS A 142 18.31 10.86 -12.61
CA LYS A 142 19.46 11.31 -11.84
C LYS A 142 19.05 12.44 -10.93
N THR A 143 19.90 12.68 -9.95
CA THR A 143 19.65 13.65 -8.90
C THR A 143 20.97 14.21 -8.39
N LYS A 144 20.98 15.48 -8.00
CA LYS A 144 22.16 16.19 -7.47
C LYS A 144 21.76 17.03 -6.27
N PHE A 145 22.14 16.59 -5.07
CA PHE A 145 21.96 17.38 -3.87
C PHE A 145 23.05 18.43 -3.69
N ALA A 146 22.68 19.58 -3.12
CA ALA A 146 23.64 20.58 -2.70
C ALA A 146 24.48 20.05 -1.52
N ALA A 147 25.80 20.29 -1.55
CA ALA A 147 26.72 19.79 -0.53
C ALA A 147 26.34 20.22 0.90
N TRP A 148 25.80 21.44 1.05
CA TRP A 148 25.34 21.94 2.35
C TRP A 148 24.15 21.14 2.89
N TYR A 149 23.25 20.69 2.01
CA TYR A 149 22.07 19.92 2.41
C TYR A 149 22.49 18.52 2.87
N LEU A 150 23.39 17.87 2.13
CA LEU A 150 24.00 16.60 2.55
C LEU A 150 24.68 16.72 3.91
N ALA A 151 25.46 17.77 4.13
CA ALA A 151 26.12 18.01 5.41
C ALA A 151 25.13 18.28 6.56
N THR A 152 23.98 18.88 6.27
CA THR A 152 22.90 19.06 7.26
C THR A 152 22.23 17.73 7.61
N ILE A 153 21.90 16.92 6.61
CA ILE A 153 21.28 15.59 6.81
C ILE A 153 22.20 14.66 7.62
N ASP A 154 23.50 14.64 7.29
CA ASP A 154 24.52 13.89 8.01
C ASP A 154 24.62 14.32 9.49
N LYS A 155 24.64 15.63 9.76
CA LYS A 155 24.61 16.18 11.13
C LYS A 155 23.36 15.77 11.92
N LEU A 156 22.23 15.62 11.23
CA LEU A 156 20.98 15.18 11.83
C LEU A 156 20.93 13.65 12.03
N GLN A 157 21.98 12.92 11.65
CA GLN A 157 22.04 11.46 11.66
C GLN A 157 20.85 10.81 10.93
N ARG A 158 20.34 11.49 9.90
CA ARG A 158 19.28 10.98 9.04
C ARG A 158 19.91 10.38 7.79
N GLU A 159 19.33 9.30 7.27
CA GLU A 159 19.73 8.80 5.97
C GLU A 159 19.31 9.80 4.89
N THR A 160 20.12 9.96 3.85
CA THR A 160 19.70 10.73 2.67
C THR A 160 18.72 9.90 1.87
N SER A 161 17.43 10.07 2.14
CA SER A 161 16.38 9.50 1.32
C SER A 161 15.80 10.59 0.43
N TRP A 162 15.55 10.30 -0.85
CA TRP A 162 14.73 11.17 -1.72
C TRP A 162 13.31 11.40 -1.16
N GLN A 163 12.93 10.64 -0.11
CA GLN A 163 11.72 10.80 0.69
C GLN A 163 11.75 12.00 1.65
N ASP A 164 12.91 12.62 1.88
CA ASP A 164 13.07 13.74 2.83
C ASP A 164 13.11 15.12 2.15
N ILE A 165 12.70 15.19 0.88
CA ILE A 165 12.47 16.47 0.20
C ILE A 165 11.33 17.19 0.97
N PRO A 166 11.57 18.40 1.49
CA PRO A 166 10.55 19.12 2.25
C PRO A 166 9.31 19.38 1.39
N PHE A 167 8.12 19.20 1.98
CA PHE A 167 6.86 19.38 1.25
C PHE A 167 6.55 20.83 0.89
N ASP A 168 7.21 21.77 1.56
CA ASP A 168 7.18 23.19 1.26
C ASP A 168 8.23 23.60 0.21
N ALA A 169 8.88 22.63 -0.46
CA ALA A 169 9.85 22.92 -1.50
C ALA A 169 9.17 23.56 -2.73
N GLU A 170 9.78 24.62 -3.21
CA GLU A 170 9.39 25.30 -4.44
C GLU A 170 10.13 24.66 -5.63
N VAL A 171 9.41 24.45 -6.72
CA VAL A 171 9.95 23.91 -7.97
C VAL A 171 10.14 25.04 -8.98
N ASP A 172 11.32 25.09 -9.60
CA ASP A 172 11.55 26.00 -10.73
C ASP A 172 10.72 25.45 -11.93
N SER A 173 9.89 26.32 -12.53
CA SER A 173 8.94 25.92 -13.58
C SER A 173 9.60 25.35 -14.83
N ASP A 174 10.83 25.77 -15.10
CA ASP A 174 11.55 25.42 -16.32
C ASP A 174 12.64 24.40 -16.02
N THR A 175 12.64 23.34 -16.83
CA THR A 175 13.77 22.42 -16.90
C THR A 175 14.90 23.13 -17.65
N ASP A 176 16.13 23.05 -17.13
CA ASP A 176 17.27 23.65 -17.82
C ASP A 176 17.58 22.95 -19.16
N ALA A 177 18.49 23.53 -19.95
CA ALA A 177 18.87 22.99 -21.27
C ALA A 177 19.42 21.55 -21.22
N ASP A 178 19.88 21.10 -20.05
CA ASP A 178 20.42 19.76 -19.81
C ASP A 178 19.36 18.79 -19.21
N GLY A 179 18.11 19.22 -19.09
CA GLY A 179 17.02 18.39 -18.59
C GLY A 179 16.90 18.32 -17.06
N TRP A 180 17.49 19.28 -16.32
CA TRP A 180 17.39 19.34 -14.86
C TRP A 180 16.32 20.30 -14.37
N GLN A 181 15.50 19.83 -13.44
CA GLN A 181 14.56 20.61 -12.68
C GLN A 181 15.14 20.91 -11.29
N SER A 182 15.16 22.19 -10.91
CA SER A 182 15.71 22.64 -9.64
C SER A 182 14.63 22.77 -8.57
N PHE A 183 14.95 22.35 -7.34
CA PHE A 183 14.07 22.48 -6.18
C PHE A 183 14.75 23.29 -5.07
N ARG A 184 13.95 24.16 -4.44
CA ARG A 184 14.39 25.15 -3.46
C ARG A 184 13.60 25.02 -2.17
N LEU A 185 14.26 25.27 -1.04
CA LEU A 185 13.56 25.45 0.23
C LEU A 185 12.77 26.77 0.22
N PRO A 186 11.79 26.93 1.12
CA PRO A 186 11.21 28.23 1.40
C PRO A 186 12.31 29.28 1.64
N GLY A 187 12.24 30.39 0.89
CA GLY A 187 13.31 31.40 0.86
C GLY A 187 14.33 31.22 -0.28
N GLY A 188 14.07 30.32 -1.23
CA GLY A 188 14.74 30.27 -2.53
C GLY A 188 16.09 29.55 -2.57
N ARG A 189 16.54 28.99 -1.44
CA ARG A 189 17.83 28.28 -1.38
C ARG A 189 17.70 26.90 -2.03
N LYS A 190 18.34 26.74 -3.18
CA LYS A 190 18.40 25.46 -3.91
C LYS A 190 19.06 24.35 -3.10
N PHE A 191 18.45 23.17 -3.09
CA PHE A 191 18.97 22.01 -2.36
C PHE A 191 19.02 20.72 -3.18
N VAL A 192 18.23 20.57 -4.25
CA VAL A 192 18.32 19.41 -5.15
C VAL A 192 17.99 19.77 -6.60
N ASP A 193 18.72 19.17 -7.54
CA ASP A 193 18.37 19.13 -8.96
C ASP A 193 17.96 17.70 -9.33
N ILE A 194 16.86 17.55 -10.08
CA ILE A 194 16.33 16.26 -10.53
C ILE A 194 16.28 16.23 -12.05
N GLN A 195 16.80 15.17 -12.65
CA GLN A 195 16.66 14.88 -14.07
C GLN A 195 15.68 13.71 -14.25
N TRP A 196 14.68 13.89 -15.11
CA TRP A 196 13.65 12.89 -15.42
C TRP A 196 13.96 12.11 -16.70
N TRP A 197 13.14 11.10 -17.01
CA TRP A 197 13.23 10.30 -18.23
C TRP A 197 12.34 10.87 -19.35
N ASN A 198 12.55 12.11 -19.75
CA ASN A 198 11.63 12.92 -20.56
C ASN A 198 12.04 13.10 -22.03
N THR A 199 12.81 12.18 -22.62
CA THR A 199 13.10 12.24 -24.06
C THR A 199 11.81 12.03 -24.87
N ASP A 200 11.62 12.75 -25.97
CA ASP A 200 10.40 12.69 -26.81
C ASP A 200 9.95 11.25 -27.12
N GLU A 201 10.87 10.38 -27.57
CA GLU A 201 10.58 8.96 -27.84
C GLU A 201 9.98 8.21 -26.63
N LYS A 202 10.49 8.50 -25.42
CA LYS A 202 9.99 7.87 -24.19
C LYS A 202 8.62 8.41 -23.82
N VAL A 203 8.42 9.72 -23.93
CA VAL A 203 7.13 10.37 -23.68
C VAL A 203 6.07 9.84 -24.65
N GLU A 204 6.37 9.81 -25.95
CA GLU A 204 5.48 9.25 -26.97
C GLU A 204 5.11 7.79 -26.69
N ARG A 205 6.10 6.96 -26.29
CA ARG A 205 5.84 5.55 -25.95
C ARG A 205 4.99 5.40 -24.69
N LEU A 206 5.21 6.25 -23.68
CA LEU A 206 4.42 6.26 -22.45
C LEU A 206 2.98 6.68 -22.72
N VAL A 207 2.78 7.75 -23.49
CA VAL A 207 1.47 8.23 -23.93
C VAL A 207 0.72 7.13 -24.70
N ALA A 208 1.40 6.43 -25.60
CA ALA A 208 0.79 5.31 -26.33
C ALA A 208 0.38 4.15 -25.40
N TYR A 209 1.17 3.88 -24.36
CA TYR A 209 0.85 2.86 -23.35
C TYR A 209 -0.38 3.26 -22.53
N CYS A 210 -0.44 4.50 -22.02
CA CYS A 210 -1.59 5.02 -21.27
C CYS A 210 -2.90 4.99 -22.08
N LYS A 211 -2.84 5.33 -23.38
CA LYS A 211 -4.00 5.20 -24.29
C LYS A 211 -4.53 3.77 -24.36
N VAL A 212 -3.65 2.77 -24.37
CA VAL A 212 -4.04 1.36 -24.39
C VAL A 212 -4.71 0.98 -23.08
N ASP A 213 -4.21 1.44 -21.94
CA ASP A 213 -4.80 1.13 -20.63
C ASP A 213 -6.24 1.68 -20.53
N VAL A 214 -6.52 2.90 -21.00
CA VAL A 214 -7.90 3.45 -21.10
C VAL A 214 -8.80 2.60 -22.01
N GLU A 215 -8.30 2.17 -23.16
CA GLU A 215 -9.07 1.31 -24.09
C GLU A 215 -9.39 -0.06 -23.46
N VAL A 216 -8.43 -0.65 -22.74
CA VAL A 216 -8.58 -1.93 -22.05
C VAL A 216 -9.55 -1.79 -20.88
N GLU A 217 -9.43 -0.71 -20.10
CA GLU A 217 -10.34 -0.39 -19.02
C GLU A 217 -11.78 -0.28 -19.53
N ARG A 218 -12.02 0.47 -20.61
CA ARG A 218 -13.35 0.63 -21.22
C ARG A 218 -13.95 -0.70 -21.65
N ARG A 219 -13.16 -1.56 -22.28
CA ARG A 219 -13.59 -2.91 -22.65
C ARG A 219 -13.89 -3.74 -21.41
N LEU A 220 -13.08 -3.61 -20.36
CA LEU A 220 -13.25 -4.31 -19.10
C LEU A 220 -14.55 -3.86 -18.41
N GLU A 221 -14.80 -2.57 -18.30
CA GLU A 221 -16.03 -2.03 -17.71
C GLU A 221 -17.29 -2.65 -18.34
N LYS A 222 -17.33 -2.77 -19.69
CA LYS A 222 -18.44 -3.40 -20.43
C LYS A 222 -18.65 -4.88 -20.11
N ARG A 223 -17.62 -5.58 -19.61
CA ARG A 223 -17.70 -6.98 -19.19
C ARG A 223 -18.00 -7.14 -17.70
N LEU A 224 -17.78 -6.08 -16.92
CA LEU A 224 -18.02 -6.07 -15.50
C LEU A 224 -19.47 -5.71 -15.18
N LYS A 225 -19.94 -6.16 -14.01
CA LYS A 225 -21.22 -5.72 -13.47
C LYS A 225 -21.00 -4.45 -12.65
N PRO A 226 -21.85 -3.42 -12.82
CA PRO A 226 -21.85 -2.28 -11.90
C PRO A 226 -22.04 -2.74 -10.47
N LEU A 227 -21.35 -2.08 -9.53
CA LEU A 227 -21.57 -2.30 -8.10
C LEU A 227 -23.04 -2.06 -7.77
N LYS A 228 -23.60 -2.88 -6.86
CA LYS A 228 -24.93 -2.61 -6.32
C LYS A 228 -24.91 -1.25 -5.63
N LYS A 229 -26.07 -0.57 -5.56
CA LYS A 229 -26.17 0.76 -4.92
C LYS A 229 -25.56 0.79 -3.51
N SER A 230 -25.77 -0.27 -2.72
CA SER A 230 -25.19 -0.40 -1.37
C SER A 230 -23.67 -0.57 -1.39
N GLU A 231 -23.12 -1.36 -2.32
CA GLU A 231 -21.67 -1.59 -2.46
C GLU A 231 -20.97 -0.35 -3.02
N LEU A 232 -21.62 0.35 -3.95
CA LEU A 232 -21.14 1.63 -4.47
C LEU A 232 -21.10 2.70 -3.37
N ALA A 233 -22.15 2.80 -2.55
CA ALA A 233 -22.18 3.71 -1.42
C ALA A 233 -21.08 3.36 -0.39
N LEU A 234 -20.82 2.07 -0.18
CA LEU A 234 -19.72 1.61 0.67
C LEU A 234 -18.36 1.95 0.06
N TRP A 235 -18.18 1.82 -1.26
CA TRP A 235 -16.97 2.24 -1.94
C TRP A 235 -16.76 3.76 -1.87
N HIS A 236 -17.82 4.57 -1.99
CA HIS A 236 -17.73 6.01 -1.77
C HIS A 236 -17.35 6.36 -0.33
N LEU A 237 -17.91 5.64 0.65
CA LEU A 237 -17.53 5.80 2.06
C LEU A 237 -16.07 5.40 2.32
N ASP A 238 -15.59 4.32 1.69
CA ASP A 238 -14.17 3.93 1.68
C ASP A 238 -13.27 5.08 1.25
N GLN A 239 -13.64 5.73 0.14
CA GLN A 239 -12.90 6.87 -0.40
C GLN A 239 -12.88 8.04 0.57
N VAL A 240 -14.02 8.40 1.15
CA VAL A 240 -14.12 9.49 2.14
C VAL A 240 -13.31 9.18 3.40
N ILE A 241 -13.32 7.94 3.89
CA ILE A 241 -12.51 7.52 5.05
C ILE A 241 -11.03 7.62 4.72
N ASN A 242 -10.63 7.15 3.53
CA ASN A 242 -9.25 7.24 3.08
C ASN A 242 -8.77 8.68 2.88
N ASP A 243 -9.62 9.56 2.34
CA ASP A 243 -9.33 10.99 2.17
C ASP A 243 -9.17 11.70 3.52
N ARG A 244 -9.97 11.30 4.52
CA ARG A 244 -9.87 11.82 5.88
C ARG A 244 -8.63 11.30 6.59
N GLY A 245 -8.33 10.02 6.48
CA GLY A 245 -7.20 9.36 7.16
C GLY A 245 -7.31 9.34 8.69
N VAL A 246 -6.25 8.85 9.34
CA VAL A 246 -6.13 8.72 10.81
C VAL A 246 -4.98 9.60 11.30
N LEU A 247 -5.21 10.43 12.32
CA LEU A 247 -4.17 11.28 12.88
C LEU A 247 -3.04 10.44 13.48
N VAL A 248 -1.81 10.77 13.11
CA VAL A 248 -0.59 10.20 13.64
C VAL A 248 0.02 11.17 14.63
N ASP A 249 0.11 10.76 15.89
CA ASP A 249 0.88 11.49 16.89
C ASP A 249 2.37 11.31 16.61
N GLN A 250 2.95 12.28 15.91
CA GLN A 250 4.35 12.25 15.47
C GLN A 250 5.31 12.27 16.68
N GLU A 251 4.98 12.98 17.75
CA GLU A 251 5.83 13.09 18.93
C GLU A 251 5.87 11.75 19.69
N LEU A 252 4.71 11.11 19.85
CA LEU A 252 4.61 9.79 20.44
C LEU A 252 5.31 8.73 19.58
N ALA A 253 5.11 8.76 18.26
CA ALA A 253 5.76 7.84 17.33
C ALA A 253 7.29 7.96 17.42
N GLU A 254 7.82 9.18 17.44
CA GLU A 254 9.25 9.45 17.56
C GLU A 254 9.79 9.06 18.95
N ALA A 255 9.03 9.28 20.03
CA ALA A 255 9.41 8.82 21.36
C ALA A 255 9.44 7.28 21.45
N ALA A 256 8.46 6.60 20.86
CA ALA A 256 8.41 5.15 20.78
C ALA A 256 9.59 4.60 19.96
N ARG A 257 9.91 5.24 18.82
CA ARG A 257 11.07 4.90 17.99
C ARG A 257 12.37 4.95 18.78
N ARG A 258 12.63 6.04 19.52
CA ARG A 258 13.81 6.16 20.40
C ARG A 258 13.89 5.07 21.48
N ILE A 259 12.76 4.71 22.09
CA ILE A 259 12.73 3.64 23.09
C ILE A 259 13.14 2.30 22.46
N VAL A 260 12.64 2.01 21.27
CA VAL A 260 13.00 0.78 20.56
C VAL A 260 14.47 0.78 20.17
N GLU A 261 15.01 1.87 19.63
CA GLU A 261 16.44 1.99 19.29
C GLU A 261 17.34 1.72 20.51
N ILE A 262 17.00 2.30 21.68
CA ILE A 262 17.75 2.05 22.92
C ILE A 262 17.65 0.57 23.34
N ALA A 263 16.49 -0.06 23.16
CA ALA A 263 16.31 -1.48 23.48
C ALA A 263 17.10 -2.38 22.53
N GLU A 264 17.08 -2.10 21.23
CA GLU A 264 17.86 -2.81 20.21
C GLU A 264 19.37 -2.70 20.48
N GLN A 265 19.87 -1.49 20.78
CA GLN A 265 21.28 -1.30 21.13
C GLN A 265 21.71 -2.11 22.35
N LYS A 266 20.84 -2.21 23.38
CA LYS A 266 21.12 -3.03 24.57
C LYS A 266 21.13 -4.52 24.25
N LEU A 267 20.18 -4.99 23.43
CA LEU A 267 20.11 -6.38 22.99
C LEU A 267 21.30 -6.75 22.11
N ASP A 268 21.70 -5.89 21.19
CA ASP A 268 22.87 -6.07 20.33
C ASP A 268 24.17 -6.08 21.12
N ALA A 269 24.31 -5.17 22.10
CA ALA A 269 25.46 -5.19 23.00
C ALA A 269 25.54 -6.49 23.82
N ARG A 270 24.39 -7.00 24.31
CA ARG A 270 24.34 -8.28 25.02
C ARG A 270 24.65 -9.45 24.08
N MET A 271 24.11 -9.44 22.87
CA MET A 271 24.38 -10.44 21.82
C MET A 271 25.87 -10.51 21.53
N ALA A 272 26.52 -9.37 21.31
CA ALA A 272 27.96 -9.31 21.09
C ALA A 272 28.75 -9.84 22.29
N GLN A 273 28.35 -9.53 23.52
CA GLN A 273 29.04 -10.03 24.72
C GLN A 273 28.92 -11.55 24.89
N VAL A 274 27.70 -12.11 24.76
CA VAL A 274 27.42 -13.54 24.93
C VAL A 274 28.11 -14.36 23.84
N THR A 275 28.19 -13.81 22.63
CA THR A 275 28.81 -14.48 21.49
C THR A 275 30.29 -14.18 21.32
N ASN A 276 30.92 -13.46 22.26
CA ASN A 276 32.30 -12.99 22.13
C ASN A 276 32.59 -12.30 20.77
N TYR A 277 31.64 -11.45 20.35
CA TYR A 277 31.63 -10.67 19.12
C TYR A 277 31.55 -11.49 17.82
N GLU A 278 31.21 -12.78 17.88
CA GLU A 278 30.86 -13.58 16.69
C GLU A 278 29.57 -13.06 16.04
N VAL A 279 28.62 -12.58 16.83
CA VAL A 279 27.36 -11.99 16.38
C VAL A 279 27.27 -10.55 16.89
N ILE A 280 27.31 -9.58 15.97
CA ILE A 280 27.33 -8.15 16.34
C ILE A 280 25.95 -7.54 16.55
N ALA A 281 24.91 -8.14 15.96
CA ALA A 281 23.54 -7.62 16.03
C ALA A 281 22.53 -8.76 16.00
N CYS A 282 21.45 -8.61 16.77
CA CYS A 282 20.33 -9.55 16.83
C CYS A 282 19.59 -9.67 15.49
N SER A 283 19.75 -8.70 14.59
CA SER A 283 19.21 -8.71 13.24
C SER A 283 20.01 -9.59 12.26
N ASN A 284 21.26 -9.94 12.59
CA ASN A 284 22.14 -10.65 11.67
C ASN A 284 21.91 -12.17 11.69
N ARG A 285 20.85 -12.59 10.97
CA ARG A 285 20.44 -13.99 10.85
C ARG A 285 21.58 -14.93 10.48
N ASN A 286 22.44 -14.54 9.55
CA ASN A 286 23.47 -15.44 9.03
C ASN A 286 24.58 -15.68 10.06
N GLN A 287 24.96 -14.65 10.82
CA GLN A 287 25.90 -14.81 11.95
C GLN A 287 25.31 -15.71 13.04
N ILE A 288 24.02 -15.55 13.37
CA ILE A 288 23.34 -16.39 14.36
C ILE A 288 23.32 -17.86 13.92
N ILE A 289 22.97 -18.14 12.66
CA ILE A 289 22.94 -19.52 12.14
C ILE A 289 24.33 -20.15 12.16
N GLU A 290 25.36 -19.39 11.79
CA GLU A 290 26.74 -19.90 11.83
C GLU A 290 27.20 -20.15 13.27
N PHE A 291 26.87 -19.25 14.20
CA PHE A 291 27.15 -19.40 15.63
C PHE A 291 26.54 -20.68 16.21
N MET A 292 25.28 -20.97 15.84
CA MET A 292 24.58 -22.21 16.22
C MET A 292 25.25 -23.45 15.62
N ARG A 293 25.58 -23.40 14.33
CA ARG A 293 26.22 -24.51 13.62
C ARG A 293 27.55 -24.90 14.25
N LEU A 294 28.39 -23.92 14.60
CA LEU A 294 29.68 -24.16 15.27
C LEU A 294 29.52 -24.83 16.65
N ARG A 295 28.34 -24.71 17.27
CA ARG A 295 27.98 -25.34 18.55
C ARG A 295 27.15 -26.62 18.40
N GLY A 296 27.07 -27.14 17.18
CA GLY A 296 26.40 -28.41 16.89
C GLY A 296 24.88 -28.32 16.75
N VAL A 297 24.33 -27.12 16.63
CA VAL A 297 22.89 -26.90 16.40
C VAL A 297 22.68 -26.46 14.96
N ASP A 298 22.12 -27.32 14.12
CA ASP A 298 21.81 -26.96 12.74
C ASP A 298 20.37 -26.43 12.62
N ALA A 299 20.21 -25.30 11.95
CA ALA A 299 18.92 -24.66 11.75
C ALA A 299 18.88 -23.95 10.40
N ASN A 300 17.92 -24.33 9.57
CA ASN A 300 17.69 -23.70 8.26
C ASN A 300 16.94 -22.37 8.38
N SER A 301 16.36 -22.07 9.55
CA SER A 301 15.59 -20.86 9.81
C SER A 301 15.67 -20.48 11.29
N ILE A 302 15.47 -19.20 11.56
CA ILE A 302 15.25 -18.65 12.91
C ILE A 302 14.04 -17.71 12.88
N ALA A 303 13.04 -18.06 12.05
CA ALA A 303 11.73 -17.42 12.05
C ALA A 303 10.98 -17.77 13.34
N LYS A 304 9.88 -17.07 13.62
CA LYS A 304 9.12 -17.18 14.87
C LYS A 304 8.82 -18.65 15.24
N ASP A 305 8.23 -19.39 14.32
CA ASP A 305 7.81 -20.78 14.56
C ASP A 305 9.02 -21.68 14.87
N GLN A 306 10.11 -21.52 14.11
CA GLN A 306 11.35 -22.27 14.33
C GLN A 306 12.05 -21.88 15.65
N LEU A 307 11.97 -20.61 16.06
CA LEU A 307 12.49 -20.15 17.34
C LEU A 307 11.73 -20.77 18.50
N GLU A 308 10.41 -20.93 18.39
CA GLU A 308 9.59 -21.59 19.41
C GLU A 308 9.97 -23.06 19.57
N GLU A 309 10.17 -23.79 18.46
CA GLU A 309 10.66 -25.17 18.47
C GLU A 309 12.07 -25.29 19.09
N LEU A 310 13.01 -24.44 18.66
CA LEU A 310 14.40 -24.48 19.16
C LEU A 310 14.50 -24.12 20.65
N LEU A 311 13.64 -23.22 21.13
CA LEU A 311 13.61 -22.79 22.53
C LEU A 311 12.78 -23.71 23.44
N ALA A 312 12.19 -24.79 22.91
CA ALA A 312 11.42 -25.74 23.71
C ALA A 312 12.27 -26.30 24.88
N PRO A 313 11.64 -26.65 26.02
CA PRO A 313 12.37 -27.12 27.20
C PRO A 313 13.20 -28.39 26.96
N ASP A 314 12.77 -29.23 26.03
CA ASP A 314 13.33 -30.53 25.66
C ASP A 314 14.31 -30.47 24.48
N SER A 315 14.58 -29.30 23.92
CA SER A 315 15.40 -29.14 22.70
C SER A 315 16.88 -29.49 22.89
N GLY A 316 17.37 -29.62 24.12
CA GLY A 316 18.74 -30.05 24.43
C GLY A 316 19.86 -29.13 23.91
N ILE A 317 19.52 -27.92 23.47
CA ILE A 317 20.49 -26.97 22.93
C ILE A 317 21.44 -26.44 24.03
N PRO A 318 22.70 -26.11 23.68
CA PRO A 318 23.64 -25.45 24.59
C PRO A 318 23.08 -24.14 25.18
N ASP A 319 23.48 -23.82 26.41
CA ASP A 319 22.97 -22.65 27.14
C ASP A 319 23.30 -21.31 26.45
N ASP A 320 24.48 -21.22 25.82
CA ASP A 320 24.90 -20.04 25.05
C ASP A 320 24.06 -19.86 23.77
N VAL A 321 23.76 -20.96 23.07
CA VAL A 321 22.82 -20.97 21.94
C VAL A 321 21.42 -20.57 22.40
N ARG A 322 20.96 -21.10 23.55
CA ARG A 322 19.65 -20.73 24.12
C ARG A 322 19.56 -19.25 24.42
N GLU A 323 20.60 -18.67 25.03
CA GLU A 323 20.64 -17.23 25.33
C GLU A 323 20.60 -16.38 24.05
N VAL A 324 21.37 -16.74 23.02
CA VAL A 324 21.34 -16.08 21.69
C VAL A 324 19.95 -16.12 21.07
N LEU A 325 19.28 -17.27 21.08
CA LEU A 325 17.95 -17.41 20.52
C LEU A 325 16.89 -16.61 21.30
N VAL A 326 17.03 -16.50 22.63
CA VAL A 326 16.18 -15.64 23.45
C VAL A 326 16.40 -14.16 23.08
N LEU A 327 17.65 -13.70 22.96
CA LEU A 327 17.95 -12.32 22.55
C LEU A 327 17.36 -12.01 21.17
N ARG A 328 17.50 -12.93 20.21
CA ARG A 328 16.89 -12.81 18.88
C ARG A 328 15.36 -12.69 18.97
N ARG A 329 14.71 -13.51 19.80
CA ARG A 329 13.26 -13.49 19.98
C ARG A 329 12.80 -12.18 20.61
N GLU A 330 13.49 -11.68 21.63
CA GLU A 330 13.16 -10.39 22.27
C GLU A 330 13.33 -9.22 21.29
N ALA A 331 14.42 -9.20 20.51
CA ALA A 331 14.63 -8.17 19.48
C ALA A 331 13.54 -8.19 18.40
N ALA A 332 13.00 -9.37 18.07
CA ALA A 332 11.95 -9.50 17.07
C ALA A 332 10.55 -9.05 17.53
N LYS A 333 10.35 -8.71 18.83
CA LYS A 333 9.05 -8.24 19.34
C LYS A 333 8.76 -6.78 19.01
N ALA A 334 9.79 -5.96 18.87
CA ALA A 334 9.62 -4.55 18.55
C ALA A 334 9.58 -4.38 17.02
N SER A 335 8.52 -3.76 16.51
CA SER A 335 8.33 -3.55 15.08
C SER A 335 8.50 -2.07 14.73
N VAL A 336 9.76 -1.59 14.72
CA VAL A 336 10.10 -0.22 14.28
C VAL A 336 9.53 0.08 12.90
N ALA A 337 9.57 -0.90 12.01
CA ALA A 337 9.06 -0.77 10.64
C ALA A 337 7.60 -0.32 10.54
N LYS A 338 6.75 -0.62 11.54
CA LYS A 338 5.35 -0.15 11.56
C LYS A 338 5.25 1.33 11.93
N ILE A 339 6.08 1.76 12.89
CA ILE A 339 6.18 3.17 13.28
C ILE A 339 6.70 3.97 12.08
N ASP A 340 7.77 3.51 11.44
CA ASP A 340 8.34 4.16 10.25
C ASP A 340 7.33 4.22 9.10
N ALA A 341 6.57 3.14 8.87
CA ALA A 341 5.54 3.11 7.82
C ALA A 341 4.40 4.09 8.13
N LEU A 342 3.97 4.19 9.38
CA LEU A 342 2.94 5.11 9.82
C LEU A 342 3.40 6.58 9.66
N GLN A 343 4.64 6.89 10.06
CA GLN A 343 5.22 8.22 9.92
C GLN A 343 5.42 8.61 8.45
N ARG A 344 5.96 7.71 7.62
CA ARG A 344 6.14 7.94 6.16
C ARG A 344 4.83 8.08 5.40
N GLY A 345 3.78 7.41 5.87
CA GLY A 345 2.44 7.45 5.26
C GLY A 345 1.57 8.60 5.77
N ALA A 346 2.03 9.35 6.77
CA ALA A 346 1.31 10.50 7.28
C ALA A 346 1.46 11.69 6.33
N SER A 347 0.34 12.31 5.98
CA SER A 347 0.34 13.56 5.23
C SER A 347 1.07 14.65 6.03
N PRO A 348 1.97 15.40 5.41
CA PRO A 348 2.72 16.47 6.06
C PRO A 348 1.87 17.71 6.34
N GLU A 349 0.71 17.84 5.70
CA GLU A 349 -0.21 18.97 5.89
C GLU A 349 -1.00 18.87 7.19
N ASP A 350 -1.43 17.65 7.56
CA ASP A 350 -2.38 17.41 8.66
C ASP A 350 -1.96 16.28 9.60
N ASN A 351 -0.78 15.69 9.40
CA ASN A 351 -0.25 14.52 10.11
C ASN A 351 -1.18 13.31 10.07
N ARG A 352 -2.02 13.16 9.04
CA ARG A 352 -2.95 12.02 8.93
C ARG A 352 -2.44 10.98 7.96
N ALA A 353 -2.40 9.72 8.40
CA ALA A 353 -2.16 8.59 7.52
C ALA A 353 -3.42 8.29 6.69
N LYS A 354 -3.31 8.44 5.37
CA LYS A 354 -4.41 8.38 4.40
C LYS A 354 -4.24 7.18 3.45
N GLY A 355 -5.33 6.70 2.86
CA GLY A 355 -5.27 5.55 1.93
C GLY A 355 -4.93 4.21 2.58
N LEU A 356 -5.26 4.04 3.86
CA LEU A 356 -4.94 2.83 4.64
C LEU A 356 -5.88 1.66 4.34
N LEU A 357 -7.06 1.93 3.78
CA LEU A 357 -8.09 0.95 3.51
C LEU A 357 -8.20 0.71 2.02
N GLN A 358 -8.46 -0.54 1.66
CA GLN A 358 -8.73 -0.93 0.29
C GLN A 358 -10.04 -1.71 0.25
N PHE A 359 -11.00 -1.19 -0.52
CA PHE A 359 -12.26 -1.85 -0.79
C PHE A 359 -12.02 -3.25 -1.38
N HIS A 360 -12.64 -4.27 -0.78
CA HIS A 360 -12.45 -5.69 -1.15
C HIS A 360 -10.98 -6.18 -1.11
N ALA A 361 -10.14 -5.63 -0.22
CA ALA A 361 -8.79 -6.16 0.00
C ALA A 361 -8.78 -7.66 0.31
N ALA A 362 -9.79 -8.14 1.06
CA ALA A 362 -10.04 -9.56 1.25
C ALA A 362 -11.00 -10.10 0.18
N SER A 363 -10.73 -11.31 -0.33
CA SER A 363 -11.57 -11.99 -1.32
C SER A 363 -13.01 -12.26 -0.85
N THR A 364 -13.27 -12.22 0.45
CA THR A 364 -14.62 -12.30 1.04
C THR A 364 -15.40 -10.99 0.97
N GLY A 365 -14.83 -9.92 0.41
CA GLY A 365 -15.42 -8.57 0.35
C GLY A 365 -15.46 -7.84 1.69
N ARG A 366 -14.83 -8.39 2.73
CA ARG A 366 -14.83 -7.82 4.08
C ARG A 366 -13.71 -6.81 4.23
N TRP A 367 -14.00 -5.76 5.01
CA TRP A 367 -12.96 -5.06 5.74
C TRP A 367 -12.63 -5.91 6.95
N CYS A 368 -11.37 -6.27 7.13
CA CYS A 368 -10.95 -7.13 8.23
C CYS A 368 -10.21 -6.31 9.26
N LEU A 369 -10.80 -6.22 10.45
CA LEU A 369 -10.10 -5.92 11.69
C LEU A 369 -9.89 -7.27 12.39
N ALA A 370 -8.70 -7.53 12.89
CA ALA A 370 -8.37 -8.80 13.53
C ALA A 370 -9.12 -8.95 14.86
N GLU A 371 -9.40 -10.19 15.28
CA GLU A 371 -9.85 -10.48 16.65
C GLU A 371 -8.88 -9.87 17.66
N GLY A 372 -9.41 -9.30 18.75
CA GLY A 372 -8.61 -8.58 19.74
C GLY A 372 -8.27 -7.14 19.36
N THR A 373 -8.68 -6.64 18.18
CA THR A 373 -8.44 -5.23 17.81
C THR A 373 -9.13 -4.31 18.82
N PRO A 374 -8.39 -3.41 19.50
CA PRO A 374 -8.99 -2.47 20.44
C PRO A 374 -9.86 -1.44 19.73
N VAL A 375 -11.05 -1.20 20.26
CA VAL A 375 -12.05 -0.23 19.80
C VAL A 375 -12.48 0.63 20.97
N LEU A 376 -12.41 1.96 20.80
CA LEU A 376 -12.97 2.89 21.79
C LEU A 376 -14.50 2.86 21.72
N VAL A 377 -15.10 2.55 22.86
CA VAL A 377 -16.55 2.52 23.05
C VAL A 377 -16.97 3.47 24.15
N LYS A 378 -18.14 4.10 23.98
CA LYS A 378 -18.85 4.84 25.01
C LYS A 378 -20.12 4.09 25.38
N ARG A 379 -20.19 3.66 26.64
CA ARG A 379 -21.34 2.94 27.23
C ARG A 379 -21.93 3.79 28.35
N GLY A 380 -23.04 4.45 28.07
CA GLY A 380 -23.53 5.54 28.94
C GLY A 380 -22.52 6.69 28.94
N ASP A 381 -22.08 7.12 30.13
CA ASP A 381 -21.07 8.19 30.27
C ASP A 381 -19.62 7.67 30.31
N ALA A 382 -19.42 6.35 30.37
CA ALA A 382 -18.08 5.76 30.47
C ALA A 382 -17.47 5.48 29.09
N ILE A 383 -16.23 5.95 28.90
CA ILE A 383 -15.40 5.64 27.73
C ILE A 383 -14.44 4.51 28.09
N ARG A 384 -14.37 3.48 27.25
CA ARG A 384 -13.52 2.30 27.46
C ARG A 384 -12.94 1.83 26.15
N GLU A 385 -11.79 1.20 26.19
CA GLU A 385 -11.27 0.42 25.09
C GLU A 385 -11.68 -1.04 25.29
N VAL A 386 -12.31 -1.65 24.28
CA VAL A 386 -12.72 -3.06 24.30
C VAL A 386 -12.24 -3.74 23.03
N SER A 387 -12.03 -5.05 23.05
CA SER A 387 -11.75 -5.77 21.82
C SER A 387 -12.94 -5.73 20.87
N ILE A 388 -12.69 -5.78 19.57
CA ILE A 388 -13.72 -5.58 18.55
C ILE A 388 -14.85 -6.60 18.64
N GLU A 389 -14.55 -7.84 19.03
CA GLU A 389 -15.56 -8.89 19.27
C GLU A 389 -16.39 -8.66 20.55
N SER A 390 -15.93 -7.79 21.46
CA SER A 390 -16.60 -7.44 22.72
C SER A 390 -17.46 -6.18 22.62
N VAL A 391 -17.52 -5.52 21.47
CA VAL A 391 -18.34 -4.31 21.24
C VAL A 391 -19.83 -4.71 21.24
N LEU A 392 -20.61 -4.12 22.16
CA LEU A 392 -22.04 -4.36 22.26
C LEU A 392 -22.82 -3.43 21.33
N ARG A 393 -24.00 -3.84 20.86
CA ARG A 393 -24.92 -2.96 20.09
C ARG A 393 -25.33 -1.68 20.81
N SER A 394 -25.26 -1.67 22.14
CA SER A 394 -25.55 -0.51 22.97
C SER A 394 -24.40 0.48 23.07
N ASP A 395 -23.21 0.09 22.59
CA ASP A 395 -22.04 0.94 22.63
C ASP A 395 -22.12 1.96 21.50
N PHE A 396 -21.66 3.18 21.78
CA PHE A 396 -21.24 4.07 20.71
C PHE A 396 -19.78 3.79 20.43
N VAL A 397 -19.40 3.69 19.17
CA VAL A 397 -18.00 3.52 18.76
C VAL A 397 -17.44 4.89 18.39
N TRP A 398 -16.19 5.15 18.74
CA TRP A 398 -15.50 6.37 18.31
C TRP A 398 -15.01 6.21 16.88
N ASP A 399 -15.49 7.05 15.95
CA ASP A 399 -15.08 7.00 14.54
C ASP A 399 -13.86 7.88 14.22
N GLY A 400 -13.32 8.56 15.24
CA GLY A 400 -12.23 9.53 15.11
C GLY A 400 -12.67 11.00 15.15
N GLY A 401 -13.98 11.29 15.15
CA GLY A 401 -14.52 12.65 15.29
C GLY A 401 -15.73 12.75 16.20
N GLU A 402 -16.60 11.73 16.21
CA GLU A 402 -17.79 11.67 17.05
C GLU A 402 -18.12 10.25 17.53
N TRP A 403 -19.07 10.17 18.47
CA TRP A 403 -19.59 8.91 18.99
C TRP A 403 -20.73 8.42 18.10
N VAL A 404 -20.49 7.36 17.34
CA VAL A 404 -21.46 6.81 16.37
C VAL A 404 -22.14 5.56 16.89
N ALA A 405 -23.45 5.45 16.65
CA ALA A 405 -24.19 4.20 16.87
C ALA A 405 -23.88 3.21 15.74
N HIS A 406 -23.92 1.91 16.04
CA HIS A 406 -23.62 0.85 15.08
C HIS A 406 -24.58 -0.34 15.26
N GLU A 407 -24.67 -1.21 14.25
CA GLU A 407 -25.60 -2.36 14.25
C GLU A 407 -25.04 -3.60 14.99
N GLY A 408 -23.97 -3.43 15.76
CA GLY A 408 -23.25 -4.50 16.46
C GLY A 408 -22.25 -5.25 15.58
N VAL A 409 -21.47 -6.13 16.22
CA VAL A 409 -20.66 -7.12 15.52
C VAL A 409 -21.60 -8.12 14.84
N VAL A 410 -21.45 -8.35 13.53
CA VAL A 410 -22.19 -9.41 12.84
C VAL A 410 -21.56 -10.75 13.19
N PHE A 411 -22.00 -11.32 14.31
CA PHE A 411 -21.62 -12.67 14.72
C PHE A 411 -22.23 -13.69 13.75
N SER A 412 -21.40 -14.27 12.88
CA SER A 412 -21.82 -15.25 11.86
C SER A 412 -21.88 -16.69 12.40
N GLY A 413 -22.03 -16.85 13.72
CA GLY A 413 -22.08 -18.15 14.42
C GLY A 413 -20.73 -18.66 14.89
N VAL A 414 -20.74 -19.57 15.87
CA VAL A 414 -19.63 -20.49 16.13
C VAL A 414 -19.69 -21.57 15.06
N LYS A 415 -18.58 -21.80 14.35
CA LYS A 415 -18.46 -22.92 13.41
C LYS A 415 -17.32 -23.80 13.87
N ASP A 416 -17.57 -25.10 13.96
CA ASP A 416 -16.53 -26.09 14.20
C ASP A 416 -15.54 -26.07 13.03
N VAL A 417 -14.25 -26.01 13.35
CA VAL A 417 -13.15 -26.06 12.39
C VAL A 417 -12.51 -27.44 12.40
N ILE A 418 -12.02 -27.85 11.24
CA ILE A 418 -11.22 -29.05 11.05
C ILE A 418 -9.87 -28.65 10.46
N GLU A 419 -8.85 -29.47 10.72
CA GLU A 419 -7.50 -29.26 10.21
C GLU A 419 -7.15 -30.35 9.18
N HIS A 420 -6.63 -29.94 8.03
CA HIS A 420 -6.15 -30.85 6.98
C HIS A 420 -5.06 -30.19 6.14
N ASP A 421 -3.94 -30.90 5.92
CA ASP A 421 -2.76 -30.42 5.17
C ASP A 421 -2.24 -29.03 5.59
N GLY A 422 -2.26 -28.75 6.90
CA GLY A 422 -1.80 -27.48 7.49
C GLY A 422 -2.77 -26.31 7.31
N VAL A 423 -4.01 -26.56 6.90
CA VAL A 423 -5.08 -25.57 6.80
C VAL A 423 -6.17 -25.88 7.83
N THR A 424 -6.47 -24.91 8.69
CA THR A 424 -7.57 -24.97 9.66
C THR A 424 -8.72 -24.09 9.17
N ALA A 425 -9.86 -24.69 8.83
CA ALA A 425 -11.06 -23.98 8.40
C ALA A 425 -12.33 -24.79 8.71
N THR A 426 -13.51 -24.24 8.42
CA THR A 426 -14.78 -24.93 8.66
C THR A 426 -14.95 -26.11 7.71
N ALA A 427 -15.69 -27.14 8.12
CA ALA A 427 -15.84 -28.37 7.33
C ALA A 427 -16.37 -28.17 5.90
N ASP A 428 -17.16 -27.11 5.68
CA ASP A 428 -17.75 -26.67 4.41
C ASP A 428 -16.84 -25.76 3.58
N HIS A 429 -15.66 -25.37 4.10
CA HIS A 429 -14.72 -24.49 3.42
C HIS A 429 -14.18 -25.17 2.16
N HIS A 430 -14.37 -24.57 0.99
CA HIS A 430 -13.94 -25.17 -0.28
C HIS A 430 -12.45 -24.93 -0.51
N VAL A 431 -11.71 -26.02 -0.67
CA VAL A 431 -10.27 -26.04 -0.92
C VAL A 431 -9.97 -26.66 -2.28
N TRP A 432 -8.90 -26.19 -2.91
CA TRP A 432 -8.43 -26.78 -4.16
C TRP A 432 -7.65 -28.05 -3.87
N VAL A 433 -7.95 -29.12 -4.60
CA VAL A 433 -7.18 -30.38 -4.58
C VAL A 433 -6.45 -30.64 -5.90
N SER A 434 -6.76 -29.85 -6.93
CA SER A 434 -6.01 -29.77 -8.18
C SER A 434 -6.16 -28.37 -8.80
N ALA A 435 -5.56 -28.13 -9.96
CA ALA A 435 -5.71 -26.87 -10.69
C ALA A 435 -7.14 -26.61 -11.21
N VAL A 436 -8.02 -27.62 -11.20
CA VAL A 436 -9.36 -27.55 -11.80
C VAL A 436 -10.48 -28.02 -10.88
N GLU A 437 -10.16 -28.58 -9.70
CA GLU A 437 -11.13 -29.20 -8.80
C GLU A 437 -11.10 -28.55 -7.41
N LYS A 438 -12.29 -28.12 -6.94
CA LYS A 438 -12.54 -27.71 -5.56
C LYS A 438 -13.49 -28.69 -4.90
N ILE A 439 -13.18 -29.08 -3.67
CA ILE A 439 -14.05 -29.85 -2.79
C ILE A 439 -14.06 -29.20 -1.40
N SER A 440 -14.98 -29.62 -0.53
CA SER A 440 -14.99 -29.14 0.86
C SER A 440 -13.76 -29.67 1.63
N LEU A 441 -13.31 -28.94 2.66
CA LEU A 441 -12.17 -29.35 3.50
C LEU A 441 -12.45 -30.68 4.19
N SER A 442 -13.70 -30.95 4.56
CA SER A 442 -14.10 -32.23 5.15
C SER A 442 -14.02 -33.37 4.15
N GLU A 443 -14.37 -33.14 2.88
CA GLU A 443 -14.20 -34.12 1.82
C GLU A 443 -12.72 -34.35 1.50
N ALA A 444 -11.90 -33.29 1.46
CA ALA A 444 -10.46 -33.40 1.27
C ALA A 444 -9.79 -34.21 2.39
N SER A 445 -10.19 -33.95 3.65
CA SER A 445 -9.74 -34.68 4.83
C SER A 445 -10.19 -36.14 4.80
N ALA A 446 -11.47 -36.40 4.51
CA ALA A 446 -12.01 -37.76 4.42
C ALA A 446 -11.38 -38.58 3.28
N ARG A 447 -11.03 -37.93 2.17
CA ARG A 447 -10.34 -38.55 1.02
C ARG A 447 -8.82 -38.63 1.22
N GLY A 448 -8.26 -37.96 2.23
CA GLY A 448 -6.82 -37.89 2.47
C GLY A 448 -6.02 -37.24 1.34
N VAL A 449 -6.65 -36.38 0.53
CA VAL A 449 -6.00 -35.75 -0.63
C VAL A 449 -5.28 -34.47 -0.21
N PRO A 450 -4.00 -34.26 -0.59
CA PRO A 450 -3.27 -33.04 -0.26
C PRO A 450 -3.91 -31.84 -0.95
N LEU A 451 -3.83 -30.68 -0.30
CA LEU A 451 -4.35 -29.44 -0.84
C LEU A 451 -3.40 -28.92 -1.92
N TRP A 452 -3.98 -28.42 -3.00
CA TRP A 452 -3.21 -27.92 -4.13
C TRP A 452 -2.55 -26.59 -3.76
N ARG A 453 -1.22 -26.58 -3.67
CA ARG A 453 -0.41 -25.41 -3.30
C ARG A 453 0.03 -24.54 -4.48
N GLY A 454 -0.54 -24.78 -5.67
CA GLY A 454 -0.07 -24.21 -6.93
C GLY A 454 1.27 -24.81 -7.37
N SER A 455 1.56 -24.80 -8.67
CA SER A 455 2.90 -25.08 -9.17
C SER A 455 3.82 -23.92 -8.77
N ARG A 456 4.41 -23.97 -7.57
CA ARG A 456 5.73 -23.37 -7.38
C ARG A 456 6.66 -24.21 -8.22
N ASN A 457 7.02 -23.75 -9.42
CA ASN A 457 8.16 -24.33 -10.12
C ASN A 457 9.37 -24.19 -9.19
N PRO A 458 10.01 -25.30 -8.76
CA PRO A 458 11.38 -25.28 -8.31
C PRO A 458 12.24 -25.50 -9.55
N THR A 459 12.57 -24.41 -10.25
CA THR A 459 13.75 -24.30 -11.12
C THR A 459 14.22 -22.86 -11.11
#